data_AF-A0A534RNZ4-F1
#
_entry.id   AF-A0A534RNZ4-F1
#
_cell.length_a   1.000
_cell.length_b   1.000
_cell.length_c   1.000
_cell.angle_alpha   90.00
_cell.angle_beta   90.00
_cell.angle_gamma   90.00
#
_symmetry.space_group_name_H-M   'P 1'
#
loop_
_entity.id
_entity.type
_entity.pdbx_description
1 polymer ?
#
loop_
_entity_poly.entity_id
_entity_poly.type
_entity_poly.pdbx_seq_one_letter_code
_entity_poly.pdbx_strand_id
1 'polypeptide(L)' 'MLRSGPLVLGALVWLGVAPAAQALPAFARRFNLACGACHSAVPRLNAFGEEFHMNGFKPPGTTGPSA' A
#
# COMPACT_ATOMS: atom_id res chain seq x y z
N MET A 1 -28.96 -15.19 -34.90
CA MET A 1 -28.89 -15.22 -33.43
C MET A 1 -27.43 -15.40 -33.03
N LEU A 2 -26.80 -14.34 -32.53
CA LEU A 2 -25.35 -14.20 -32.44
C LEU A 2 -24.79 -15.06 -31.29
N ARG A 3 -23.80 -15.92 -31.58
CA ARG A 3 -23.06 -16.75 -30.61
C ARG A 3 -22.07 -15.88 -29.80
N SER A 4 -22.56 -14.87 -29.09
CA SER A 4 -21.73 -13.95 -28.28
C SER A 4 -21.35 -14.53 -26.92
N GLY A 5 -22.05 -15.56 -26.45
CA GLY A 5 -21.81 -16.22 -25.16
C GLY A 5 -20.35 -16.57 -24.85
N PRO A 6 -19.61 -17.25 -25.75
CA PRO A 6 -18.21 -17.59 -25.48
C PRO A 6 -17.29 -16.37 -25.40
N LEU A 7 -17.60 -15.29 -26.13
CA LEU A 7 -16.82 -14.04 -26.08
C LEU A 7 -17.04 -13.31 -24.74
N VAL A 8 -18.28 -13.27 -24.26
CA VAL A 8 -18.61 -12.68 -22.96
C VAL A 8 -17.98 -13.47 -21.82
N LEU A 9 -18.06 -14.81 -21.87
CA LEU A 9 -17.42 -15.67 -20.88
C LEU A 9 -15.90 -15.54 -20.90
N GLY A 10 -15.28 -15.50 -22.09
CA GLY A 10 -13.86 -15.28 -22.24
C GLY A 10 -13.39 -13.94 -21.67
N ALA A 11 -14.14 -12.86 -21.92
CA ALA A 11 -13.84 -11.55 -21.36
C ALA A 11 -13.94 -11.53 -19.83
N LEU A 12 -14.98 -12.14 -19.25
CA LEU A 12 -15.16 -12.21 -17.81
C LEU A 12 -14.03 -12.98 -17.10
N VAL A 13 -13.59 -14.10 -17.68
CA VAL A 13 -12.44 -14.85 -17.15
C VAL A 13 -11.17 -14.02 -17.22
N TRP A 14 -10.94 -13.32 -18.34
CA TRP A 14 -9.73 -12.51 -18.52
C TRP A 14 -9.66 -11.33 -17.54
N LEU A 15 -10.79 -10.69 -17.23
CA LEU A 15 -10.84 -9.64 -16.20
C LEU A 15 -10.69 -10.17 -14.76
N GLY A 16 -11.00 -11.44 -14.51
CA GLY A 16 -10.94 -12.05 -13.18
C GLY A 16 -9.55 -12.53 -12.75
N VAL A 17 -8.62 -12.70 -13.69
CA VAL A 17 -7.26 -13.20 -13.41
C VAL A 17 -6.30 -12.04 -13.25
N ALA A 18 -6.29 -11.42 -12.07
CA ALA A 18 -5.25 -10.46 -11.69
C ALA A 18 -4.04 -11.21 -11.07
N PRO A 19 -2.80 -10.99 -11.54
CA PRO A 19 -1.63 -11.54 -10.87
C PRO A 19 -1.49 -10.93 -9.47
N ALA A 20 -0.98 -11.72 -8.52
CA ALA A 20 -0.63 -11.20 -7.20
C ALA A 20 0.42 -10.10 -7.36
N ALA A 21 0.12 -8.88 -6.93
CA ALA A 21 1.04 -7.76 -7.06
C ALA A 21 2.17 -7.86 -6.03
N GLN A 22 3.41 -8.06 -6.47
CA GLN A 22 4.60 -8.10 -5.61
C GLN A 22 5.26 -6.71 -5.44
N ALA A 23 4.50 -5.63 -5.62
CA ALA A 23 5.04 -4.29 -5.48
C ALA A 23 5.23 -3.93 -4.00
N LEU A 24 6.48 -3.69 -3.60
CA LEU A 24 6.75 -3.01 -2.32
C LEU A 24 6.10 -1.61 -2.37
N PRO A 25 5.39 -1.18 -1.32
CA PRO A 25 4.84 0.18 -1.27
C PRO A 25 5.98 1.19 -1.45
N ALA A 26 5.70 2.31 -2.12
CA ALA A 26 6.70 3.36 -2.38
C ALA A 26 7.42 3.80 -1.09
N PHE A 27 6.71 3.73 0.05
CA PHE A 27 7.26 3.91 1.39
C PHE A 27 8.44 2.98 1.71
N ALA A 28 8.28 1.66 1.54
CA ALA A 28 9.31 0.68 1.88
C ALA A 28 10.60 0.90 1.05
N ARG A 29 10.45 1.32 -0.21
CA ARG A 29 11.57 1.68 -1.09
C ARG A 29 12.30 2.95 -0.67
N ARG A 30 11.58 3.93 -0.11
CA ARG A 30 12.14 5.24 0.23
C ARG A 30 12.90 5.24 1.56
N PHE A 31 12.39 4.53 2.57
CA PHE A 31 12.91 4.63 3.93
C PHE A 31 13.68 3.40 4.40
N ASN A 32 13.53 2.25 3.73
CA ASN A 32 14.21 1.00 4.08
C ASN A 32 14.11 0.65 5.58
N LEU A 33 12.96 0.92 6.20
CA LEU A 33 12.68 0.63 7.60
C LEU A 33 11.98 -0.73 7.73
N ALA A 34 12.29 -1.45 8.81
CA ALA A 34 11.55 -2.64 9.18
C ALA A 34 10.10 -2.28 9.56
N CYS A 35 9.14 -3.19 9.34
CA CYS A 35 7.73 -2.95 9.64
C CYS A 35 7.47 -2.52 11.10
N GLY A 36 8.23 -3.09 12.05
CA GLY A 36 8.15 -2.77 13.47
C GLY A 36 8.62 -1.36 13.84
N ALA A 37 9.29 -0.66 12.92
CA ALA A 37 9.64 0.75 13.12
C ALA A 37 8.38 1.63 13.22
N CYS A 38 7.35 1.35 12.40
CA CYS A 38 6.11 2.13 12.38
C CYS A 38 4.90 1.41 12.99
N HIS A 39 4.89 0.08 13.02
CA HIS A 39 3.73 -0.71 13.42
C HIS A 39 3.92 -1.44 14.75
N SER A 40 2.90 -1.33 15.60
CA SER A 40 2.73 -2.23 16.76
C SER A 40 2.12 -3.56 16.34
N ALA A 41 1.20 -3.53 15.36
CA ALA A 41 0.67 -4.67 14.64
C ALA A 41 0.10 -4.16 13.32
N VAL A 42 0.52 -4.66 12.17
CA VAL A 42 0.03 -4.13 10.87
C VAL A 42 -1.50 -4.28 10.79
N PRO A 43 -2.28 -3.22 10.41
CA PRO A 43 -1.86 -1.87 9.99
C PRO A 43 -1.84 -0.81 11.11
N ARG A 44 -2.06 -1.17 12.38
CA ARG A 44 -2.02 -0.26 13.54
C ARG A 44 -0.61 0.33 13.74
N LEU A 45 -0.54 1.65 13.89
CA LEU A 45 0.69 2.39 14.12
C LEU A 45 1.16 2.32 15.58
N ASN A 46 2.45 2.55 15.80
CA ASN A 46 3.02 2.92 17.10
C ASN A 46 3.15 4.46 17.17
N ALA A 47 3.68 4.99 18.28
CA ALA A 47 3.80 6.45 18.46
C ALA A 47 4.62 7.13 17.34
N PHE A 48 5.73 6.51 16.93
CA PHE A 48 6.56 7.00 15.82
C PHE A 48 5.79 6.99 14.48
N GLY A 49 5.07 5.91 14.19
CA GLY A 49 4.29 5.76 12.97
C GLY A 49 3.18 6.80 12.87
N GLU A 50 2.52 7.12 13.99
CA GLU A 50 1.48 8.15 14.07
C GLU A 50 2.09 9.53 13.80
N GLU A 51 3.17 9.90 14.48
CA GLU A 51 3.85 11.18 14.26
C GLU A 51 4.34 11.32 12.80
N PHE A 52 4.92 10.26 12.25
CA PHE A 52 5.36 10.21 10.86
C PHE A 52 4.20 10.40 9.88
N HIS A 53 3.04 9.79 10.15
CA HIS A 53 1.83 9.97 9.34
C HIS A 53 1.31 11.41 9.42
N MET A 54 1.21 11.96 10.64
CA MET A 54 0.75 13.32 10.90
C MET A 54 1.69 14.39 10.31
N ASN A 55 2.98 14.10 10.23
CA ASN A 55 3.98 14.95 9.57
C ASN A 55 4.00 14.82 8.03
N GLY A 56 3.03 14.12 7.44
CA GLY A 56 2.93 13.96 5.99
C GLY A 56 4.00 13.01 5.42
N PHE A 57 4.29 11.93 6.14
CA PHE A 57 5.30 10.92 5.79
C PHE A 57 6.73 11.48 5.72
N LYS A 58 7.04 12.37 6.66
CA LYS A 58 8.36 12.95 6.86
C LYS A 58 8.92 12.50 8.21
N PRO A 59 10.18 12.03 8.27
CA PRO A 59 10.80 11.66 9.53
C PRO A 59 10.74 12.80 10.55
N PRO A 60 10.48 12.51 11.84
CA PRO A 60 10.56 13.50 12.91
C PRO A 60 11.87 14.30 12.83
N GLY A 61 11.78 15.61 13.01
CA GLY A 61 12.94 16.53 12.90
C GLY A 61 13.23 17.08 11.50
N THR A 62 12.45 16.72 10.46
CA THR A 62 12.68 17.22 9.09
C THR A 62 11.74 18.33 8.62
N THR A 63 10.61 18.59 9.31
CA THR A 63 9.75 19.75 9.04
C THR A 63 8.93 20.17 10.27
N GLY A 64 9.10 21.43 10.70
CA GLY A 64 8.21 22.11 11.65
C GLY A 64 8.30 21.60 13.10
N PRO A 65 7.96 22.43 14.11
CA PRO A 65 8.22 22.08 15.50
C PRO A 65 7.38 20.88 15.94
N SER A 66 8.07 19.85 16.43
CA SER A 66 7.53 18.83 17.32
C SER A 66 7.06 19.52 18.59
N ALA A 67 5.75 19.74 18.73
CA ALA A 67 5.12 20.19 19.97
C ALA A 67 4.59 18.99 20.76
#